data_AF-A0A0D9YCN0-F1
#
_entry.id   AF-A0A0D9YCN0-F1
#
_cell.length_a   1.000
_cell.length_b   1.000
_cell.length_c   1.000
_cell.angle_alpha   90.00
_cell.angle_beta   90.00
_cell.angle_gamma   90.00
#
_symmetry.space_group_name_H-M   'P 1'
#
loop_
_entity.id
_entity.type
_entity.pdbx_description
1 polymer ?
#
loop_
_entity_poly.entity_id
_entity_poly.type
_entity_poly.pdbx_seq_one_letter_code
_entity_poly.pdbx_strand_id
1 'polypeptide(L)'
;MGLVHRKKPDNSLPAAGPPREEISHSESATRRRRDFFFFFLLLLLTSAAARRSASRRPDGAARAGSTRPALALEKAPVSREAAAQRSRSPLLIRGVAQRGAVPEEMQRLGDFRLPPFFNYPPYFTLQPVRETREKQVQLWKDLILDYCRSQKLYIISLEEDFPLFSNPKIERSLSHEAKEVFLAALVNEGRAEWMDKGHKKCLILWLRIQDWANYILNFVKDNGLEDSVMTVEEIRSGIETHGTELAGIDRGVLMRALKLLEQKGKAAIFKGTSADDEDRKRKSKGELGMASKRIQKELKDLQKDPPTSCSAGPVGEDMFHWQATIMGPSDSPYAGGVFLVTIHFPPDYPFKPPKVAFRTKVFHPNINSNGSICLDILKDQWSPALTISKVLLSICSLLTDPNPDDPLVPEIAHMYKTDRHKYENTARTWTQRFININMNMRNARMTYIVKRRE
;
A
#
# COMPACT_ATOMS: atom_id res chain seq x y z
N MET A 1 4.08 28.12 21.65
CA MET A 1 4.77 28.99 22.63
C MET A 1 4.49 28.50 24.04
N GLY A 2 5.42 28.74 24.96
CA GLY A 2 5.30 28.74 26.43
C GLY A 2 4.26 27.85 27.14
N LEU A 3 4.73 26.96 28.02
CA LEU A 3 3.94 26.39 29.11
C LEU A 3 4.69 26.52 30.43
N VAL A 4 4.07 27.15 31.42
CA VAL A 4 4.63 27.39 32.76
C VAL A 4 4.02 26.40 33.75
N HIS A 5 4.84 25.89 34.69
CA HIS A 5 4.39 24.99 35.75
C HIS A 5 3.33 25.61 36.67
N ARG A 6 2.36 24.81 37.13
CA ARG A 6 1.49 25.14 38.27
C ARG A 6 1.38 23.96 39.25
N LYS A 7 1.48 24.28 40.55
CA LYS A 7 1.18 23.36 41.66
C LYS A 7 -0.33 23.30 41.93
N LYS A 8 -0.79 22.23 42.60
CA LYS A 8 -2.07 22.19 43.31
C LYS A 8 -2.05 23.07 44.57
N PRO A 9 -3.24 23.50 45.03
CA PRO A 9 -3.57 23.54 46.45
C PRO A 9 -4.82 22.67 46.77
N ASP A 10 -5.22 22.64 48.05
CA ASP A 10 -6.19 21.71 48.64
C ASP A 10 -7.65 22.20 48.74
N ASN A 11 -8.54 21.29 49.19
CA ASN A 11 -9.96 21.52 49.46
C ASN A 11 -10.23 22.54 50.59
N SER A 12 -11.31 23.32 50.45
CA SER A 12 -12.28 23.55 51.54
C SER A 12 -13.64 24.03 50.99
N LEU A 13 -14.71 23.70 51.71
CA LEU A 13 -16.12 24.09 51.46
C LEU A 13 -16.58 25.07 52.56
N PRO A 14 -17.61 25.92 52.34
CA PRO A 14 -18.99 25.51 52.61
C PRO A 14 -20.04 26.04 51.61
N ALA A 15 -21.32 25.78 51.90
CA ALA A 15 -22.44 25.86 50.96
C ALA A 15 -23.35 27.11 51.11
N ALA A 16 -24.19 27.34 50.10
CA ALA A 16 -25.41 28.16 50.14
C ALA A 16 -26.53 27.50 49.31
N GLY A 17 -27.81 27.81 49.60
CA GLY A 17 -28.99 27.08 49.09
C GLY A 17 -29.73 27.69 47.88
N PRO A 18 -30.83 27.06 47.42
CA PRO A 18 -31.52 27.34 46.15
C PRO A 18 -32.87 28.09 46.29
N PRO A 19 -33.44 28.51 45.15
CA PRO A 19 -34.82 28.13 44.75
C PRO A 19 -34.84 27.43 43.35
N ARG A 20 -35.83 26.66 42.88
CA ARG A 20 -37.33 26.78 42.85
C ARG A 20 -37.80 27.97 41.97
N GLU A 21 -38.86 27.93 41.15
CA GLU A 21 -39.83 26.91 40.65
C GLU A 21 -40.63 27.60 39.47
N GLU A 22 -41.26 26.98 38.46
CA GLU A 22 -41.38 25.58 37.97
C GLU A 22 -41.95 25.52 36.51
N ILE A 23 -42.25 24.32 35.97
CA ILE A 23 -43.22 23.94 34.90
C ILE A 23 -43.03 24.44 33.44
N SER A 24 -42.94 23.48 32.48
CA SER A 24 -43.92 23.34 31.37
C SER A 24 -43.67 22.11 30.49
N HIS A 25 -44.75 21.50 29.98
CA HIS A 25 -44.72 20.33 29.08
C HIS A 25 -44.70 20.75 27.60
N SER A 26 -44.02 19.96 26.76
CA SER A 26 -44.58 19.54 25.46
C SER A 26 -44.03 18.17 25.07
N GLU A 27 -44.91 17.26 24.62
CA GLU A 27 -44.52 15.95 24.11
C GLU A 27 -44.35 15.99 22.59
N SER A 28 -43.37 15.25 22.05
CA SER A 28 -43.49 14.69 20.71
C SER A 28 -42.60 13.47 20.44
N ALA A 29 -43.26 12.34 20.13
CA ALA A 29 -42.80 11.30 19.22
C ALA A 29 -41.38 10.69 19.38
N THR A 30 -41.19 9.84 20.40
CA THR A 30 -40.24 8.70 20.29
C THR A 30 -40.97 7.36 20.35
N ARG A 31 -41.05 6.65 19.22
CA ARG A 31 -41.61 5.29 19.13
C ARG A 31 -40.62 4.38 18.39
N ARG A 32 -40.50 3.12 18.84
CA ARG A 32 -39.53 2.10 18.37
C ARG A 32 -38.09 2.23 18.89
N ARG A 33 -37.93 2.10 20.21
CA ARG A 33 -36.96 1.12 20.74
C ARG A 33 -37.73 0.10 21.58
N ARG A 34 -37.47 -1.18 21.33
CA ARG A 34 -37.78 -2.31 22.20
C ARG A 34 -36.63 -3.31 22.06
N ASP A 35 -36.47 -4.09 23.12
CA ASP A 35 -35.67 -5.31 23.22
C ASP A 35 -34.13 -5.16 23.15
N PHE A 36 -33.37 -5.82 24.02
CA PHE A 36 -33.63 -6.05 25.46
C PHE A 36 -32.27 -6.20 26.17
N PHE A 37 -32.02 -5.46 27.24
CA PHE A 37 -30.84 -5.69 28.09
C PHE A 37 -31.19 -6.77 29.12
N PHE A 38 -30.69 -8.00 28.96
CA PHE A 38 -30.43 -8.96 30.05
C PHE A 38 -29.78 -10.23 29.49
N PHE A 39 -28.48 -10.41 29.73
CA PHE A 39 -27.90 -11.58 30.43
C PHE A 39 -26.37 -11.46 30.41
N PHE A 40 -25.76 -11.64 31.58
CA PHE A 40 -24.31 -11.76 31.76
C PHE A 40 -24.08 -12.82 32.84
N LEU A 41 -22.89 -13.42 32.86
CA LEU A 41 -22.40 -14.30 33.94
C LEU A 41 -23.18 -15.62 34.18
N LEU A 42 -22.71 -16.72 33.57
CA LEU A 42 -22.24 -17.91 34.30
C LEU A 42 -21.66 -18.96 33.32
N LEU A 43 -20.33 -19.13 33.28
CA LEU A 43 -19.68 -20.45 33.18
C LEU A 43 -18.16 -20.34 33.46
N LEU A 44 -17.75 -20.83 34.61
CA LEU A 44 -16.40 -21.32 34.90
C LEU A 44 -16.56 -22.67 35.59
N LEU A 45 -15.56 -23.54 35.49
CA LEU A 45 -15.63 -24.97 35.84
C LEU A 45 -16.53 -25.76 34.84
N THR A 46 -16.18 -26.94 34.33
CA THR A 46 -15.14 -27.91 34.72
C THR A 46 -14.44 -28.54 33.49
N SER A 47 -13.13 -28.83 33.60
CA SER A 47 -12.49 -30.03 33.02
C SER A 47 -11.02 -30.11 33.45
N ALA A 48 -10.72 -30.86 34.50
CA ALA A 48 -9.34 -31.05 35.01
C ALA A 48 -9.18 -32.34 35.85
N ALA A 49 -9.26 -33.51 35.21
CA ALA A 49 -8.71 -34.80 35.67
C ALA A 49 -8.75 -35.79 34.49
N ALA A 50 -7.72 -36.53 34.04
CA ALA A 50 -6.44 -36.99 34.59
C ALA A 50 -6.44 -38.38 35.30
N ARG A 51 -6.33 -39.43 34.44
CA ARG A 51 -5.63 -40.71 34.68
C ARG A 51 -6.25 -41.75 35.63
N ARG A 52 -5.77 -43.01 35.43
CA ARG A 52 -6.17 -44.29 36.06
C ARG A 52 -7.51 -44.82 35.50
N SER A 53 -7.72 -46.13 35.43
CA SER A 53 -6.96 -47.26 36.01
C SER A 53 -6.43 -48.25 34.95
N ALA A 54 -5.57 -49.17 35.40
CA ALA A 54 -5.05 -50.30 34.63
C ALA A 54 -5.16 -51.59 35.46
N SER A 55 -4.88 -52.74 34.83
CA SER A 55 -4.95 -54.11 35.37
C SER A 55 -6.36 -54.70 35.59
N ARG A 56 -6.67 -55.75 34.81
CA ARG A 56 -6.76 -57.14 35.32
C ARG A 56 -6.51 -58.13 34.17
N ARG A 57 -6.04 -59.32 34.55
CA ARG A 57 -5.69 -60.55 33.81
C ARG A 57 -5.74 -61.70 34.88
N PRO A 58 -5.69 -63.01 34.55
CA PRO A 58 -5.40 -63.65 33.26
C PRO A 58 -6.47 -64.71 32.87
N ASP A 59 -6.02 -65.82 32.26
CA ASP A 59 -6.68 -67.13 32.03
C ASP A 59 -7.69 -67.25 30.86
N GLY A 60 -7.65 -68.30 30.01
CA GLY A 60 -6.65 -69.38 29.87
C GLY A 60 -6.98 -70.40 28.73
N ALA A 61 -6.01 -71.25 28.32
CA ALA A 61 -6.07 -72.37 27.33
C ALA A 61 -6.40 -72.00 25.85
N ALA A 62 -5.57 -72.32 24.83
CA ALA A 62 -5.31 -73.60 24.12
C ALA A 62 -6.37 -73.94 23.01
N ARG A 63 -6.11 -74.67 21.90
CA ARG A 63 -4.96 -75.51 21.44
C ARG A 63 -5.01 -75.80 19.90
N ALA A 64 -3.85 -75.91 19.23
CA ALA A 64 -3.48 -76.73 18.03
C ALA A 64 -4.28 -76.75 16.67
N GLY A 65 -3.57 -77.12 15.58
CA GLY A 65 -4.08 -77.39 14.20
C GLY A 65 -3.55 -76.38 13.15
N SER A 66 -2.79 -76.68 12.08
CA SER A 66 -2.73 -77.80 11.10
C SER A 66 -3.96 -77.84 10.17
N THR A 67 -3.87 -77.91 8.81
CA THR A 67 -2.74 -78.20 7.89
C THR A 67 -2.97 -77.59 6.47
N ARG A 68 -1.92 -77.48 5.63
CA ARG A 68 -1.98 -77.43 4.13
C ARG A 68 -2.06 -78.88 3.56
N PRO A 69 -2.31 -79.20 2.26
CA PRO A 69 -2.01 -78.47 0.99
C PRO A 69 -3.21 -78.36 0.00
N ALA A 70 -3.25 -77.42 -0.96
CA ALA A 70 -2.63 -77.36 -2.31
C ALA A 70 -3.11 -78.41 -3.35
N LEU A 71 -3.50 -77.90 -4.52
CA LEU A 71 -3.60 -78.60 -5.81
C LEU A 71 -3.38 -77.55 -6.94
N ALA A 72 -3.49 -77.94 -8.21
CA ALA A 72 -2.97 -77.17 -9.35
C ALA A 72 -3.84 -77.31 -10.62
N LEU A 73 -3.29 -76.86 -11.78
CA LEU A 73 -3.86 -76.82 -13.15
C LEU A 73 -4.81 -75.63 -13.45
N GLU A 74 -4.82 -75.00 -14.65
CA GLU A 74 -3.80 -74.92 -15.73
C GLU A 74 -3.97 -73.67 -16.65
N LYS A 75 -2.95 -73.40 -17.50
CA LYS A 75 -2.83 -72.62 -18.78
C LYS A 75 -4.08 -71.91 -19.38
N ALA A 76 -4.03 -70.84 -20.20
CA ALA A 76 -3.07 -69.80 -20.69
C ALA A 76 -3.87 -68.89 -21.71
N PRO A 77 -3.35 -67.90 -22.48
CA PRO A 77 -2.03 -67.24 -22.52
C PRO A 77 -2.02 -65.68 -22.56
N VAL A 78 -0.82 -65.10 -22.41
CA VAL A 78 -0.28 -63.82 -22.97
C VAL A 78 -1.16 -62.54 -23.04
N SER A 79 -0.74 -61.54 -22.26
CA SER A 79 -0.55 -60.15 -22.72
C SER A 79 0.62 -59.52 -21.95
N ARG A 80 1.48 -58.72 -22.61
CA ARG A 80 2.63 -58.05 -21.99
C ARG A 80 2.25 -56.62 -21.61
N GLU A 81 2.58 -56.21 -20.38
CA GLU A 81 3.16 -54.90 -19.97
C GLU A 81 2.86 -54.53 -18.50
N ALA A 82 3.49 -55.20 -17.52
CA ALA A 82 3.53 -54.71 -16.11
C ALA A 82 4.57 -55.46 -15.23
N ALA A 83 5.86 -55.08 -15.25
CA ALA A 83 6.83 -55.46 -14.19
C ALA A 83 8.17 -54.70 -14.25
N ALA A 84 8.33 -53.61 -13.47
CA ALA A 84 9.65 -53.02 -13.19
C ALA A 84 9.72 -52.23 -11.85
N GLN A 85 8.88 -52.55 -10.86
CA GLN A 85 9.02 -51.94 -9.53
C GLN A 85 10.16 -52.60 -8.74
N ARG A 86 11.31 -51.92 -8.62
CA ARG A 86 12.32 -52.18 -7.58
C ARG A 86 12.91 -50.89 -7.00
N SER A 87 13.42 -50.99 -5.77
CA SER A 87 14.15 -49.96 -5.01
C SER A 87 13.53 -48.56 -4.96
N ARG A 88 12.64 -48.32 -3.99
CA ARG A 88 12.52 -47.00 -3.33
C ARG A 88 13.32 -47.00 -2.04
N SER A 89 14.17 -46.00 -1.86
CA SER A 89 14.72 -45.56 -0.58
C SER A 89 15.00 -44.05 -0.71
N PRO A 90 14.73 -43.23 0.31
CA PRO A 90 14.78 -41.78 0.17
C PRO A 90 16.22 -41.28 0.12
N LEU A 91 16.58 -40.56 -0.94
CA LEU A 91 17.84 -39.81 -0.97
C LEU A 91 17.76 -38.66 0.05
N LEU A 92 18.61 -38.73 1.08
CA LEU A 92 18.78 -37.62 2.02
C LEU A 92 19.34 -36.40 1.28
N ILE A 93 18.77 -35.23 1.54
CA ILE A 93 19.51 -33.98 1.40
C ILE A 93 20.60 -33.98 2.49
N ARG A 94 21.80 -34.42 2.12
CA ARG A 94 23.03 -34.27 2.89
C ARG A 94 24.14 -33.85 1.93
N GLY A 95 24.99 -32.92 2.39
CA GLY A 95 25.75 -32.04 1.48
C GLY A 95 26.73 -32.75 0.54
N VAL A 96 26.73 -32.33 -0.73
CA VAL A 96 27.83 -32.58 -1.66
C VAL A 96 28.92 -31.55 -1.38
N ALA A 97 30.07 -32.00 -0.89
CA ALA A 97 31.27 -31.19 -0.75
C ALA A 97 32.44 -31.89 -1.48
N GLN A 98 33.16 -31.13 -2.30
CA GLN A 98 34.21 -31.60 -3.22
C GLN A 98 33.67 -32.49 -4.38
N ARG A 99 34.13 -32.40 -5.64
CA ARG A 99 35.31 -31.74 -6.25
C ARG A 99 34.97 -31.14 -7.62
N GLY A 100 35.75 -30.15 -8.07
CA GLY A 100 36.01 -29.91 -9.50
C GLY A 100 34.93 -29.24 -10.36
N ALA A 101 33.82 -28.77 -9.81
CA ALA A 101 32.87 -27.96 -10.57
C ALA A 101 33.41 -26.54 -10.79
N VAL A 102 33.35 -26.06 -12.04
CA VAL A 102 33.42 -24.63 -12.37
C VAL A 102 32.30 -23.92 -11.59
N PRO A 103 32.51 -22.72 -11.01
CA PRO A 103 31.45 -22.02 -10.29
C PRO A 103 30.23 -21.78 -11.18
N GLU A 104 29.15 -22.51 -10.94
CA GLU A 104 27.91 -22.39 -11.70
C GLU A 104 27.38 -20.96 -11.53
N GLU A 105 27.14 -20.26 -12.65
CA GLU A 105 26.89 -18.83 -12.61
C GLU A 105 25.60 -18.52 -11.85
N MET A 106 25.77 -17.93 -10.66
CA MET A 106 24.71 -17.79 -9.67
C MET A 106 23.67 -16.77 -10.16
N GLN A 107 22.53 -17.31 -10.60
CA GLN A 107 21.38 -16.57 -11.13
C GLN A 107 20.96 -15.42 -10.18
N ARG A 108 20.48 -14.32 -10.75
CA ARG A 108 20.06 -13.14 -9.99
C ARG A 108 18.70 -12.62 -10.41
N LEU A 109 18.06 -11.88 -9.50
CA LEU A 109 16.92 -11.01 -9.77
C LEU A 109 17.33 -9.59 -9.38
N GLY A 110 17.76 -8.79 -10.37
CA GLY A 110 18.51 -7.56 -10.09
C GLY A 110 19.80 -7.87 -9.34
N ASP A 111 20.03 -7.20 -8.22
CA ASP A 111 21.17 -7.45 -7.34
C ASP A 111 21.01 -8.66 -6.41
N PHE A 112 19.77 -9.17 -6.23
CA PHE A 112 19.52 -10.31 -5.36
C PHE A 112 20.06 -11.61 -5.97
N ARG A 113 20.89 -12.34 -5.22
CA ARG A 113 21.47 -13.63 -5.65
C ARG A 113 20.52 -14.76 -5.28
N LEU A 114 20.07 -15.51 -6.28
CA LEU A 114 19.22 -16.67 -6.05
C LEU A 114 20.05 -17.87 -5.55
N PRO A 115 19.54 -18.65 -4.58
CA PRO A 115 20.24 -19.83 -4.08
C PRO A 115 20.24 -20.94 -5.14
N PRO A 116 21.26 -21.84 -5.18
CA PRO A 116 21.35 -22.88 -6.22
C PRO A 116 20.11 -23.78 -6.35
N PHE A 117 19.41 -24.06 -5.25
CA PHE A 117 18.17 -24.86 -5.27
C PHE A 117 17.02 -24.21 -6.04
N PHE A 118 17.08 -22.91 -6.35
CA PHE A 118 16.12 -22.23 -7.22
C PHE A 118 16.19 -22.73 -8.68
N ASN A 119 17.25 -23.43 -9.08
CA ASN A 119 17.35 -24.11 -10.38
C ASN A 119 17.00 -25.61 -10.32
N TYR A 120 16.46 -26.11 -9.21
CA TYR A 120 16.04 -27.51 -9.08
C TYR A 120 14.53 -27.67 -9.38
N PRO A 121 14.12 -28.28 -10.52
CA PRO A 121 12.71 -28.26 -10.94
C PRO A 121 11.67 -28.82 -9.94
N PRO A 122 11.97 -29.85 -9.12
CA PRO A 122 11.05 -30.30 -8.07
C PRO A 122 10.81 -29.29 -6.93
N TYR A 123 11.65 -28.25 -6.77
CA TYR A 123 11.44 -27.19 -5.78
C TYR A 123 10.16 -26.39 -6.04
N PHE A 124 9.75 -26.29 -7.31
CA PHE A 124 8.52 -25.62 -7.76
C PHE A 124 7.27 -26.53 -7.76
N THR A 125 7.41 -27.80 -7.38
CA THR A 125 6.29 -28.75 -7.30
C THR A 125 6.06 -29.11 -5.84
N LEU A 126 4.84 -28.87 -5.34
CA LEU A 126 4.50 -29.13 -3.93
C LEU A 126 4.72 -30.60 -3.59
N GLN A 127 5.62 -30.88 -2.65
CA GLN A 127 6.08 -32.24 -2.42
C GLN A 127 5.02 -33.08 -1.67
N PRO A 128 4.71 -34.32 -2.11
CA PRO A 128 3.69 -35.15 -1.48
C PRO A 128 4.17 -35.80 -0.17
N VAL A 129 5.48 -36.03 -0.03
CA VAL A 129 6.08 -36.61 1.17
C VAL A 129 6.23 -35.52 2.24
N ARG A 130 5.60 -35.73 3.40
CA ARG A 130 5.53 -34.75 4.49
C ARG A 130 6.88 -34.14 4.88
N GLU A 131 7.87 -34.97 5.21
CA GLU A 131 9.20 -34.49 5.65
C GLU A 131 9.93 -33.67 4.57
N THR A 132 9.75 -34.04 3.30
CA THR A 132 10.32 -33.32 2.15
C THR A 132 9.59 -31.99 1.95
N ARG A 133 8.26 -31.98 2.14
CA ARG A 133 7.44 -30.77 2.08
C ARG A 133 7.77 -29.80 3.22
N GLU A 134 7.99 -30.28 4.44
CA GLU A 134 8.39 -29.44 5.57
C GLU A 134 9.75 -28.74 5.30
N LYS A 135 10.71 -29.45 4.69
CA LYS A 135 11.98 -28.86 4.22
C LYS A 135 11.80 -27.89 3.06
N GLN A 136 10.96 -28.22 2.06
CA GLN A 136 10.62 -27.33 0.94
C GLN A 136 9.97 -26.03 1.44
N VAL A 137 9.00 -26.13 2.35
CA VAL A 137 8.33 -24.99 3.00
C VAL A 137 9.36 -24.11 3.70
N GLN A 138 10.29 -24.68 4.48
CA GLN A 138 11.36 -23.92 5.13
C GLN A 138 12.19 -23.11 4.12
N LEU A 139 12.68 -23.77 3.06
CA LEU A 139 13.46 -23.11 2.01
C LEU A 139 12.68 -21.98 1.30
N TRP A 140 11.37 -22.16 1.07
CA TRP A 140 10.51 -21.10 0.51
C TRP A 140 10.28 -19.94 1.48
N LYS A 141 10.03 -20.21 2.77
CA LYS A 141 9.90 -19.15 3.79
C LYS A 141 11.15 -18.27 3.81
N ASP A 142 12.33 -18.89 3.92
CA ASP A 142 13.59 -18.17 4.04
C ASP A 142 13.88 -17.34 2.79
N LEU A 143 13.75 -17.94 1.59
CA LEU A 143 13.91 -17.25 0.31
C LEU A 143 12.94 -16.07 0.12
N ILE A 144 11.67 -16.22 0.50
CA ILE A 144 10.67 -15.14 0.43
C ILE A 144 11.06 -14.01 1.39
N LEU A 145 11.42 -14.32 2.63
CA LEU A 145 11.76 -13.33 3.65
C LEU A 145 13.03 -12.55 3.28
N ASP A 146 14.07 -13.21 2.79
CA ASP A 146 15.32 -12.57 2.37
C ASP A 146 15.14 -11.73 1.09
N TYR A 147 14.37 -12.21 0.11
CA TYR A 147 14.06 -11.44 -1.09
C TYR A 147 13.24 -10.18 -0.74
N CYS A 148 12.13 -10.34 -0.01
CA CYS A 148 11.29 -9.22 0.43
C CYS A 148 12.09 -8.19 1.24
N ARG A 149 12.98 -8.65 2.13
CA ARG A 149 13.91 -7.77 2.86
C ARG A 149 14.83 -6.98 1.92
N SER A 150 15.50 -7.67 1.00
CA SER A 150 16.46 -7.05 0.08
C SER A 150 15.82 -6.01 -0.85
N GLN A 151 14.60 -6.26 -1.30
CA GLN A 151 13.85 -5.39 -2.22
C GLN A 151 12.88 -4.43 -1.48
N LYS A 152 12.86 -4.46 -0.14
CA LYS A 152 11.90 -3.74 0.72
C LYS A 152 10.41 -3.98 0.35
N LEU A 153 10.08 -5.17 -0.15
CA LEU A 153 8.74 -5.53 -0.64
C LEU A 153 7.84 -6.13 0.46
N TYR A 154 7.03 -5.29 1.11
CA TYR A 154 6.13 -5.69 2.19
C TYR A 154 4.86 -6.45 1.76
N ILE A 155 4.49 -6.47 0.48
CA ILE A 155 3.22 -7.09 0.03
C ILE A 155 3.50 -8.08 -1.10
N ILE A 156 2.91 -9.27 -1.00
CA ILE A 156 2.82 -10.26 -2.07
C ILE A 156 1.35 -10.46 -2.45
N SER A 157 1.04 -10.46 -3.74
CA SER A 157 -0.25 -10.87 -4.29
C SER A 157 -0.13 -12.27 -4.91
N LEU A 158 -1.15 -13.11 -4.77
CA LEU A 158 -1.20 -14.43 -5.43
C LEU A 158 -1.69 -14.32 -6.88
N GLU A 159 -2.42 -13.24 -7.19
CA GLU A 159 -3.05 -12.98 -8.50
C GLU A 159 -2.14 -12.18 -9.45
N GLU A 160 -1.16 -11.45 -8.92
CA GLU A 160 -0.12 -10.78 -9.72
C GLU A 160 1.14 -11.68 -9.86
N ASP A 161 1.99 -11.35 -10.85
CA ASP A 161 3.30 -11.97 -11.00
C ASP A 161 4.27 -11.50 -9.92
N PHE A 162 4.83 -12.46 -9.17
CA PHE A 162 5.86 -12.24 -8.16
C PHE A 162 7.16 -12.93 -8.57
N PRO A 163 8.32 -12.24 -8.66
CA PRO A 163 9.53 -12.78 -9.30
C PRO A 163 10.10 -14.09 -8.75
N LEU A 164 9.78 -14.48 -7.51
CA LEU A 164 10.20 -15.77 -6.96
C LEU A 164 9.29 -16.95 -7.36
N PHE A 165 8.04 -16.70 -7.78
CA PHE A 165 7.06 -17.77 -8.05
C PHE A 165 7.18 -18.37 -9.45
N SER A 166 8.12 -17.89 -10.27
CA SER A 166 8.48 -18.43 -11.58
C SER A 166 9.99 -18.40 -11.76
N ASN A 167 10.57 -19.44 -12.35
CA ASN A 167 11.93 -19.45 -12.87
C ASN A 167 11.92 -19.84 -14.36
N PRO A 168 11.96 -18.85 -15.28
CA PRO A 168 11.99 -19.09 -16.72
C PRO A 168 13.18 -19.95 -17.18
N LYS A 169 14.34 -19.91 -16.48
CA LYS A 169 15.55 -20.69 -16.85
C LYS A 169 15.32 -22.21 -16.84
N ILE A 170 14.33 -22.68 -16.07
CA ILE A 170 13.99 -24.10 -15.93
C ILE A 170 12.53 -24.40 -16.31
N GLU A 171 11.83 -23.41 -16.89
CA GLU A 171 10.42 -23.51 -17.31
C GLU A 171 9.48 -23.99 -16.19
N ARG A 172 9.62 -23.44 -14.97
CA ARG A 172 8.76 -23.77 -13.82
C ARG A 172 8.16 -22.56 -13.13
N SER A 173 6.89 -22.72 -12.74
CA SER A 173 6.13 -21.78 -11.90
C SER A 173 5.42 -22.54 -10.78
N LEU A 174 5.16 -21.87 -9.66
CA LEU A 174 4.34 -22.41 -8.58
C LEU A 174 2.85 -22.43 -8.97
N SER A 175 2.16 -23.52 -8.64
CA SER A 175 0.69 -23.54 -8.64
C SER A 175 0.12 -22.61 -7.56
N HIS A 176 -1.13 -22.16 -7.72
CA HIS A 176 -1.80 -21.33 -6.71
C HIS A 176 -1.83 -22.00 -5.33
N GLU A 177 -2.10 -23.31 -5.30
CA GLU A 177 -2.03 -24.15 -4.08
C GLU A 177 -0.65 -24.06 -3.42
N ALA A 178 0.44 -24.17 -4.18
CA ALA A 178 1.79 -24.07 -3.64
C ALA A 178 2.09 -22.65 -3.11
N LYS A 179 1.69 -21.59 -3.84
CA LYS A 179 1.80 -20.20 -3.36
C LYS A 179 1.09 -20.03 -2.00
N GLU A 180 -0.16 -20.49 -1.89
CA GLU A 180 -0.96 -20.38 -0.67
C GLU A 180 -0.35 -21.18 0.49
N VAL A 181 0.09 -22.43 0.26
CA VAL A 181 0.72 -23.26 1.30
C VAL A 181 2.00 -22.63 1.87
N PHE A 182 2.86 -22.04 1.03
CA PHE A 182 4.10 -21.42 1.51
C PHE A 182 3.84 -20.09 2.24
N LEU A 183 2.89 -19.28 1.78
CA LEU A 183 2.50 -18.04 2.45
C LEU A 183 1.74 -18.30 3.75
N ALA A 184 0.84 -19.28 3.79
CA ALA A 184 0.16 -19.71 5.01
C ALA A 184 1.14 -20.22 6.08
N ALA A 185 2.26 -20.84 5.68
CA ALA A 185 3.32 -21.23 6.61
C ALA A 185 4.02 -20.00 7.25
N LEU A 186 4.24 -18.92 6.50
CA LEU A 186 4.72 -17.65 7.06
C LEU A 186 3.69 -17.02 8.01
N VAL A 187 2.39 -17.09 7.67
CA VAL A 187 1.31 -16.58 8.54
C VAL A 187 1.26 -17.32 9.88
N ASN A 188 1.33 -18.65 9.85
CA ASN A 188 1.32 -19.49 11.06
C ASN A 188 2.52 -19.22 12.01
N GLU A 189 3.63 -18.68 11.49
CA GLU A 189 4.82 -18.34 12.29
C GLU A 189 4.88 -16.85 12.69
N GLY A 190 3.85 -16.06 12.39
CA GLY A 190 3.84 -14.61 12.62
C GLY A 190 4.90 -13.87 11.79
N ARG A 191 5.20 -14.40 10.59
CA ARG A 191 6.15 -13.85 9.60
C ARG A 191 5.44 -13.32 8.35
N ALA A 192 4.12 -13.48 8.25
CA ALA A 192 3.25 -12.78 7.31
C ALA A 192 1.82 -12.66 7.87
N GLU A 193 0.94 -11.90 7.23
CA GLU A 193 -0.49 -11.79 7.57
C GLU A 193 -1.37 -11.64 6.31
N TRP A 194 -2.49 -12.35 6.25
CA TRP A 194 -3.47 -12.18 5.17
C TRP A 194 -4.19 -10.83 5.27
N MET A 195 -4.21 -10.08 4.16
CA MET A 195 -4.79 -8.73 4.09
C MET A 195 -6.30 -8.76 3.78
N ASP A 196 -6.79 -9.88 3.24
CA ASP A 196 -8.17 -10.08 2.82
C ASP A 196 -8.69 -11.49 3.13
N LYS A 197 -10.02 -11.67 3.09
CA LYS A 197 -10.69 -12.94 3.41
C LYS A 197 -10.53 -14.05 2.38
N GLY A 198 -10.05 -13.74 1.17
CA GLY A 198 -9.80 -14.69 0.10
C GLY A 198 -8.34 -15.10 -0.04
N HIS A 199 -7.47 -14.70 0.92
CA HIS A 199 -6.03 -14.94 0.89
C HIS A 199 -5.32 -14.43 -0.38
N LYS A 200 -5.87 -13.41 -1.05
CA LYS A 200 -5.33 -12.89 -2.32
C LYS A 200 -4.06 -12.07 -2.13
N LYS A 201 -3.95 -11.31 -1.04
CA LYS A 201 -2.76 -10.50 -0.71
C LYS A 201 -2.26 -10.76 0.72
N CYS A 202 -0.93 -10.81 0.86
CA CYS A 202 -0.22 -11.15 2.08
C CYS A 202 0.80 -10.06 2.44
N LEU A 203 0.73 -9.54 3.67
CA LEU A 203 1.70 -8.61 4.26
C LEU A 203 2.87 -9.42 4.83
N ILE A 204 4.09 -9.23 4.33
CA ILE A 204 5.29 -9.96 4.73
C ILE A 204 6.05 -9.24 5.85
N LEU A 205 6.48 -9.98 6.87
CA LEU A 205 7.15 -9.46 8.07
C LEU A 205 8.55 -10.10 8.23
N TRP A 206 9.53 -9.64 7.45
CA TRP A 206 10.92 -10.14 7.51
C TRP A 206 11.65 -9.81 8.82
N LEU A 207 11.13 -8.85 9.58
CA LEU A 207 11.33 -8.73 11.02
C LEU A 207 9.93 -8.72 11.67
N ARG A 208 9.77 -9.39 12.82
CA ARG A 208 8.49 -9.38 13.54
C ARG A 208 8.24 -7.99 14.12
N ILE A 209 6.98 -7.67 14.45
CA ILE A 209 6.62 -6.40 15.08
C ILE A 209 7.39 -6.17 16.41
N GLN A 210 7.73 -7.25 17.13
CA GLN A 210 8.56 -7.19 18.34
C GLN A 210 10.02 -6.84 18.03
N ASP A 211 10.58 -7.44 16.98
CA ASP A 211 11.96 -7.20 16.52
C ASP A 211 12.10 -5.76 16.01
N TRP A 212 11.14 -5.29 15.21
CA TRP A 212 11.05 -3.89 14.77
C TRP A 212 10.93 -2.90 15.94
N ALA A 213 10.11 -3.20 16.94
CA ALA A 213 9.97 -2.34 18.12
C ALA A 213 11.31 -2.23 18.88
N ASN A 214 12.05 -3.33 19.03
CA ASN A 214 13.38 -3.31 19.64
C ASN A 214 14.40 -2.56 18.76
N TYR A 215 14.36 -2.75 17.44
CA TYR A 215 15.23 -2.04 16.49
C TYR A 215 15.02 -0.52 16.53
N ILE A 216 13.75 -0.07 16.63
CA ILE A 216 13.42 1.37 16.78
C ILE A 216 13.99 1.93 18.09
N LEU A 217 13.88 1.22 19.22
CA LEU A 217 14.47 1.70 20.48
C LEU A 217 16.00 1.81 20.41
N ASN A 218 16.67 0.85 19.77
CA ASN A 218 18.12 0.92 19.57
C ASN A 218 18.48 2.09 18.65
N PHE A 219 17.83 2.20 17.48
CA PHE A 219 18.02 3.31 16.54
C PHE A 219 17.85 4.69 17.20
N VAL A 220 16.83 4.87 18.04
CA VAL A 220 16.60 6.11 18.78
C VAL A 220 17.73 6.39 19.79
N LYS A 221 18.27 5.37 20.46
CA LYS A 221 19.42 5.49 21.37
C LYS A 221 20.72 5.81 20.65
N ASP A 222 21.02 5.04 19.61
CA ASP A 222 22.28 5.09 18.85
C ASP A 222 22.46 6.44 18.14
N ASN A 223 21.36 7.16 17.86
CA ASN A 223 21.34 8.52 17.31
C ASN A 223 21.08 9.64 18.36
N GLY A 224 20.94 9.31 19.66
CA GLY A 224 20.72 10.31 20.72
C GLY A 224 19.33 10.97 20.73
N LEU A 225 18.32 10.32 20.17
CA LEU A 225 16.97 10.87 19.92
C LEU A 225 15.96 10.54 21.04
N GLU A 226 16.37 10.00 22.19
CA GLU A 226 15.45 9.47 23.23
C GLU A 226 14.42 10.49 23.75
N ASP A 227 14.80 11.76 23.89
CA ASP A 227 13.91 12.87 24.31
C ASP A 227 13.33 13.67 23.13
N SER A 228 13.54 13.23 21.88
CA SER A 228 13.14 13.96 20.66
C SER A 228 11.77 13.52 20.14
N VAL A 229 10.95 14.48 19.70
CA VAL A 229 9.67 14.21 19.02
C VAL A 229 9.93 13.93 17.55
N MET A 230 9.90 12.66 17.15
CA MET A 230 9.98 12.24 15.74
C MET A 230 8.59 12.03 15.12
N THR A 231 8.42 12.46 13.87
CA THR A 231 7.27 12.10 13.04
C THR A 231 7.44 10.73 12.39
N VAL A 232 6.31 10.16 11.94
CA VAL A 232 6.28 8.86 11.25
C VAL A 232 7.10 8.87 9.95
N GLU A 233 7.25 10.00 9.27
CA GLU A 233 7.97 10.05 7.99
C GLU A 233 9.49 10.29 8.16
N GLU A 234 9.92 10.93 9.25
CA GLU A 234 11.36 10.99 9.64
C GLU A 234 11.88 9.58 10.00
N ILE A 235 11.10 8.79 10.74
CA ILE A 235 11.44 7.38 11.05
C ILE A 235 11.45 6.48 9.78
N ARG A 236 10.86 6.91 8.66
CA ARG A 236 10.82 6.16 7.39
C ARG A 236 11.81 6.65 6.33
N SER A 237 12.15 7.93 6.36
CA SER A 237 12.84 8.65 5.27
C SER A 237 13.66 9.87 5.71
N GLY A 238 13.87 10.05 7.02
CA GLY A 238 14.81 11.03 7.58
C GLY A 238 16.27 10.71 7.26
N ILE A 239 17.17 11.63 7.62
CA ILE A 239 18.58 11.57 7.26
C ILE A 239 19.29 10.47 8.07
N GLU A 240 18.97 10.41 9.36
CA GLU A 240 19.42 9.44 10.36
C GLU A 240 19.01 8.02 9.96
N THR A 241 17.82 7.90 9.36
CA THR A 241 17.23 6.65 8.88
C THR A 241 17.94 6.10 7.63
N HIS A 242 18.71 6.91 6.90
CA HIS A 242 19.31 6.52 5.62
C HIS A 242 20.30 5.34 5.77
N GLY A 243 20.23 4.38 4.85
CA GLY A 243 21.06 3.16 4.88
C GLY A 243 20.68 2.12 5.96
N THR A 244 19.75 2.43 6.88
CA THR A 244 19.29 1.50 7.92
C THR A 244 18.23 0.51 7.41
N GLU A 245 17.81 -0.44 8.25
CA GLU A 245 16.67 -1.29 7.90
C GLU A 245 15.33 -0.54 7.90
N LEU A 246 15.19 0.52 8.71
CA LEU A 246 14.00 1.36 8.79
C LEU A 246 13.76 2.19 7.52
N ALA A 247 14.79 2.41 6.69
CA ALA A 247 14.65 3.10 5.41
C ALA A 247 13.57 2.43 4.54
N GLY A 248 12.50 3.19 4.26
CA GLY A 248 11.37 2.73 3.47
C GLY A 248 10.41 1.76 4.18
N ILE A 249 10.45 1.61 5.50
CA ILE A 249 9.53 0.72 6.24
C ILE A 249 8.05 1.01 5.92
N ASP A 250 7.24 -0.03 5.80
CA ASP A 250 5.79 0.13 5.61
C ASP A 250 5.18 0.89 6.81
N ARG A 251 4.28 1.84 6.51
CA ARG A 251 3.61 2.64 7.55
C ARG A 251 2.72 1.77 8.44
N GLY A 252 2.13 0.71 7.93
CA GLY A 252 1.35 -0.26 8.72
C GLY A 252 2.23 -1.00 9.73
N VAL A 253 3.33 -1.60 9.28
CA VAL A 253 4.33 -2.30 10.11
C VAL A 253 4.93 -1.36 11.17
N LEU A 254 5.40 -0.18 10.77
CA LEU A 254 5.95 0.83 11.69
C LEU A 254 4.92 1.26 12.75
N MET A 255 3.70 1.62 12.33
CA MET A 255 2.64 2.03 13.25
C MET A 255 2.13 0.90 14.15
N ARG A 256 2.53 -0.36 13.93
CA ARG A 256 2.32 -1.47 14.88
C ARG A 256 3.47 -1.61 15.86
N ALA A 257 4.71 -1.47 15.39
CA ALA A 257 5.90 -1.48 16.25
C ALA A 257 5.85 -0.32 17.27
N LEU A 258 5.52 0.90 16.81
CA LEU A 258 5.35 2.07 17.68
C LEU A 258 4.25 1.87 18.74
N LYS A 259 3.10 1.25 18.37
CA LYS A 259 2.03 0.95 19.34
C LYS A 259 2.45 -0.09 20.38
N LEU A 260 3.29 -1.04 19.99
CA LEU A 260 3.87 -2.01 20.93
C LEU A 260 4.86 -1.32 21.91
N LEU A 261 5.56 -0.27 21.49
CA LEU A 261 6.39 0.55 22.37
C LEU A 261 5.55 1.42 23.32
N GLU A 262 4.47 2.02 22.82
CA GLU A 262 3.49 2.76 23.62
C GLU A 262 2.85 1.87 24.70
N GLN A 263 2.39 0.67 24.34
CA GLN A 263 1.85 -0.33 25.28
C GLN A 263 2.88 -0.81 26.32
N LYS A 264 4.19 -0.70 26.02
CA LYS A 264 5.30 -1.00 26.95
C LYS A 264 5.75 0.21 27.78
N GLY A 265 5.15 1.39 27.61
CA GLY A 265 5.60 2.63 28.25
C GLY A 265 7.00 3.07 27.80
N LYS A 266 7.37 2.80 26.54
CA LYS A 266 8.67 3.12 25.93
C LYS A 266 8.61 4.16 24.82
N ALA A 267 7.41 4.61 24.46
CA ALA A 267 7.14 5.72 23.54
C ALA A 267 5.75 6.30 23.88
N ALA A 268 5.41 7.46 23.31
CA ALA A 268 4.05 8.00 23.34
C ALA A 268 3.66 8.46 21.92
N ILE A 269 2.52 8.00 21.38
CA ILE A 269 2.10 8.36 20.03
C ILE A 269 1.19 9.59 20.09
N PHE A 270 1.79 10.76 19.89
CA PHE A 270 1.05 12.00 19.70
C PHE A 270 0.25 11.93 18.39
N LYS A 271 -1.05 11.67 18.50
CA LYS A 271 -2.00 12.00 17.43
C LYS A 271 -2.05 13.52 17.28
N GLY A 272 -1.31 14.05 16.31
CA GLY A 272 -1.49 15.44 15.88
C GLY A 272 -2.94 15.67 15.46
N THR A 273 -3.47 16.87 15.71
CA THR A 273 -4.83 17.26 15.32
C THR A 273 -4.91 17.60 13.84
N SER A 274 -4.56 16.63 12.98
CA SER A 274 -4.99 16.59 11.59
C SER A 274 -5.98 15.42 11.44
N ALA A 275 -7.02 15.59 10.63
CA ALA A 275 -8.14 14.65 10.57
C ALA A 275 -7.82 13.31 9.86
N ASP A 276 -6.56 13.12 9.43
CA ASP A 276 -6.18 12.15 8.41
C ASP A 276 -6.04 10.70 8.92
N ASP A 277 -5.66 10.50 10.19
CA ASP A 277 -5.30 9.17 10.69
C ASP A 277 -6.47 8.31 11.21
N GLU A 278 -7.64 8.90 11.48
CA GLU A 278 -8.89 8.11 11.61
C GLU A 278 -9.54 7.82 10.25
N ASP A 279 -9.27 8.62 9.21
CA ASP A 279 -9.72 8.36 7.83
C ASP A 279 -8.93 7.19 7.20
N ARG A 280 -7.61 7.12 7.44
CA ARG A 280 -6.76 6.00 7.00
C ARG A 280 -7.20 4.62 7.51
N LYS A 281 -7.80 4.54 8.71
CA LYS A 281 -8.33 3.26 9.24
C LYS A 281 -9.60 2.76 8.54
N ARG A 282 -10.41 3.64 7.94
CA ARG A 282 -11.65 3.24 7.25
C ARG A 282 -11.40 2.67 5.84
N LYS A 283 -10.27 3.02 5.22
CA LYS A 283 -9.97 2.72 3.80
C LYS A 283 -9.78 1.24 3.45
N SER A 284 -9.69 0.33 4.42
CA SER A 284 -9.63 -1.12 4.16
C SER A 284 -11.00 -1.80 4.04
N LYS A 285 -12.12 -1.09 4.21
CA LYS A 285 -13.45 -1.74 4.23
C LYS A 285 -14.60 -0.94 3.59
N GLY A 286 -14.63 -0.94 2.25
CA GLY A 286 -15.88 -0.89 1.49
C GLY A 286 -16.57 0.47 1.30
N GLU A 287 -16.11 1.55 1.92
CA GLU A 287 -16.64 2.90 1.68
C GLU A 287 -15.59 3.83 1.07
N LEU A 288 -15.85 4.36 -0.13
CA LEU A 288 -15.10 5.52 -0.62
C LEU A 288 -15.38 6.74 0.28
N GLY A 289 -14.32 7.38 0.75
CA GLY A 289 -14.39 8.68 1.41
C GLY A 289 -14.98 9.75 0.49
N MET A 290 -15.49 10.85 1.06
CA MET A 290 -16.19 11.89 0.29
C MET A 290 -15.32 12.50 -0.82
N ALA A 291 -14.02 12.69 -0.57
CA ALA A 291 -13.06 13.10 -1.60
C ALA A 291 -13.01 12.13 -2.78
N SER A 292 -12.84 10.83 -2.53
CA SER A 292 -12.81 9.82 -3.60
C SER A 292 -14.13 9.72 -4.37
N LYS A 293 -15.27 9.82 -3.68
CA LYS A 293 -16.60 9.91 -4.32
C LYS A 293 -16.72 11.15 -5.22
N ARG A 294 -16.21 12.30 -4.77
CA ARG A 294 -16.21 13.55 -5.54
C ARG A 294 -15.25 13.48 -6.74
N ILE A 295 -14.03 12.99 -6.58
CA ILE A 295 -13.04 12.82 -7.65
C ILE A 295 -13.55 11.86 -8.73
N GLN A 296 -14.19 10.75 -8.35
CA GLN A 296 -14.85 9.86 -9.31
C GLN A 296 -16.03 10.54 -10.04
N LYS A 297 -16.72 11.49 -9.40
CA LYS A 297 -17.74 12.30 -10.08
C LYS A 297 -17.10 13.28 -11.06
N GLU A 298 -16.07 14.03 -10.65
CA GLU A 298 -15.33 14.94 -11.54
C GLU A 298 -14.83 14.21 -12.81
N LEU A 299 -14.31 12.99 -12.67
CA LEU A 299 -13.84 12.20 -13.80
C LEU A 299 -14.99 11.78 -14.73
N LYS A 300 -16.15 11.37 -14.20
CA LYS A 300 -17.34 11.03 -14.98
C LYS A 300 -17.95 12.25 -15.67
N ASP A 301 -18.00 13.39 -14.98
CA ASP A 301 -18.52 14.64 -15.50
C ASP A 301 -17.62 15.13 -16.66
N LEU A 302 -16.28 15.06 -16.53
CA LEU A 302 -15.32 15.36 -17.60
C LEU A 302 -15.35 14.36 -18.78
N GLN A 303 -15.59 13.06 -18.52
CA GLN A 303 -15.75 12.05 -19.58
C GLN A 303 -17.06 12.24 -20.36
N LYS A 304 -18.10 12.79 -19.72
CA LYS A 304 -19.41 13.08 -20.32
C LYS A 304 -19.39 14.39 -21.11
N ASP A 305 -18.78 15.43 -20.55
CA ASP A 305 -18.76 16.79 -21.08
C ASP A 305 -17.34 17.39 -21.00
N PRO A 306 -16.44 17.00 -21.92
CA PRO A 306 -15.05 17.46 -21.91
C PRO A 306 -14.94 18.92 -22.39
N PRO A 307 -14.27 19.82 -21.64
CA PRO A 307 -14.08 21.22 -22.03
C PRO A 307 -13.31 21.34 -23.36
N THR A 308 -13.79 22.19 -24.28
CA THR A 308 -13.40 22.23 -25.70
C THR A 308 -11.89 22.31 -25.97
N SER A 309 -11.13 22.99 -25.11
CA SER A 309 -9.67 23.18 -25.23
C SER A 309 -8.84 22.32 -24.27
N CYS A 310 -9.46 21.46 -23.46
CA CYS A 310 -8.80 20.82 -22.31
C CYS A 310 -9.16 19.34 -22.16
N SER A 311 -8.19 18.53 -21.74
CA SER A 311 -8.41 17.15 -21.30
C SER A 311 -7.75 16.91 -19.93
N ALA A 312 -8.29 16.00 -19.12
CA ALA A 312 -7.72 15.63 -17.82
C ALA A 312 -8.09 14.21 -17.40
N GLY A 313 -7.23 13.58 -16.60
CA GLY A 313 -7.48 12.28 -15.99
C GLY A 313 -6.37 11.82 -15.03
N PRO A 314 -6.59 10.72 -14.29
CA PRO A 314 -5.61 10.16 -13.35
C PRO A 314 -4.35 9.64 -14.04
N VAL A 315 -3.24 9.63 -13.31
CA VAL A 315 -1.93 9.16 -13.78
C VAL A 315 -1.61 7.81 -13.15
N GLY A 316 -1.72 6.75 -13.95
CA GLY A 316 -1.61 5.37 -13.45
C GLY A 316 -2.79 5.02 -12.55
N GLU A 317 -2.52 4.43 -11.39
CA GLU A 317 -3.55 4.00 -10.44
C GLU A 317 -3.93 5.07 -9.40
N ASP A 318 -3.18 6.16 -9.29
CA ASP A 318 -3.46 7.19 -8.28
C ASP A 318 -4.59 8.14 -8.74
N MET A 319 -5.80 7.87 -8.26
CA MET A 319 -6.96 8.71 -8.45
C MET A 319 -6.81 10.14 -7.88
N PHE A 320 -5.88 10.40 -6.95
CA PHE A 320 -5.62 11.72 -6.37
C PHE A 320 -4.51 12.50 -7.10
N HIS A 321 -3.85 11.91 -8.10
CA HIS A 321 -2.86 12.58 -8.95
C HIS A 321 -3.29 12.54 -10.42
N TRP A 322 -3.67 13.70 -10.95
CA TRP A 322 -4.13 13.83 -12.34
C TRP A 322 -3.14 14.64 -13.18
N GLN A 323 -3.16 14.36 -14.47
CA GLN A 323 -2.55 15.19 -15.49
C GLN A 323 -3.64 15.76 -16.40
N ALA A 324 -3.48 17.02 -16.76
CA ALA A 324 -4.32 17.72 -17.71
C ALA A 324 -3.48 18.25 -18.88
N THR A 325 -4.11 18.39 -20.04
CA THR A 325 -3.55 19.05 -21.22
C THR A 325 -4.43 20.24 -21.56
N ILE A 326 -3.83 21.42 -21.69
CA ILE A 326 -4.49 22.66 -22.11
C ILE A 326 -3.97 23.04 -23.49
N MET A 327 -4.88 23.25 -24.45
CA MET A 327 -4.56 23.86 -25.74
C MET A 327 -4.50 25.38 -25.58
N GLY A 328 -3.44 26.01 -26.07
CA GLY A 328 -3.24 27.46 -25.97
C GLY A 328 -4.32 28.25 -26.74
N PRO A 329 -4.97 29.26 -26.12
CA PRO A 329 -6.03 30.05 -26.77
C PRO A 329 -5.54 30.71 -28.07
N SER A 330 -6.35 30.66 -29.13
CA SER A 330 -6.00 31.10 -30.49
C SER A 330 -5.83 32.62 -30.65
N ASP A 331 -6.41 33.38 -29.72
CA ASP A 331 -6.33 34.83 -29.56
C ASP A 331 -5.15 35.30 -28.70
N SER A 332 -4.45 34.37 -28.04
CA SER A 332 -3.33 34.64 -27.13
C SER A 332 -1.96 34.42 -27.80
N PRO A 333 -0.85 34.93 -27.24
CA PRO A 333 0.51 34.54 -27.69
C PRO A 333 0.84 33.06 -27.45
N TYR A 334 -0.03 32.31 -26.78
CA TYR A 334 0.08 30.87 -26.54
C TYR A 334 -0.57 30.02 -27.64
N ALA A 335 -1.17 30.62 -28.68
CA ALA A 335 -1.84 29.94 -29.78
C ALA A 335 -0.99 28.81 -30.41
N GLY A 336 -1.62 27.64 -30.61
CA GLY A 336 -0.94 26.41 -31.07
C GLY A 336 -0.10 25.70 -30.00
N GLY A 337 0.03 26.30 -28.81
CA GLY A 337 0.64 25.68 -27.63
C GLY A 337 -0.14 24.49 -27.10
N VAL A 338 0.58 23.54 -26.50
CA VAL A 338 0.00 22.39 -25.81
C VAL A 338 0.69 22.22 -24.47
N PHE A 339 0.00 22.61 -23.41
CA PHE A 339 0.56 22.77 -22.07
C PHE A 339 0.15 21.61 -21.17
N LEU A 340 1.14 20.90 -20.62
CA LEU A 340 0.90 19.86 -19.62
C LEU A 340 0.77 20.50 -18.23
N VAL A 341 -0.30 20.16 -17.53
CA VAL A 341 -0.64 20.63 -16.18
C VAL A 341 -0.77 19.40 -15.26
N THR A 342 -0.38 19.53 -14.00
CA THR A 342 -0.50 18.48 -12.98
C THR A 342 -1.43 18.97 -11.88
N ILE A 343 -2.30 18.09 -11.39
CA ILE A 343 -3.35 18.38 -10.41
C ILE A 343 -3.25 17.34 -9.30
N HIS A 344 -3.03 17.77 -8.06
CA HIS A 344 -3.05 16.89 -6.89
C HIS A 344 -4.23 17.26 -5.99
N PHE A 345 -5.11 16.30 -5.72
CA PHE A 345 -6.25 16.51 -4.81
C PHE A 345 -5.82 16.29 -3.36
N PRO A 346 -6.11 17.21 -2.42
CA PRO A 346 -5.89 16.95 -1.00
C PRO A 346 -6.90 15.91 -0.46
N PRO A 347 -6.62 15.25 0.69
CA PRO A 347 -7.51 14.25 1.28
C PRO A 347 -8.91 14.76 1.62
N ASP A 348 -9.04 16.07 1.86
CA ASP A 348 -10.26 16.79 2.21
C ASP A 348 -10.87 17.58 1.04
N TYR A 349 -10.45 17.31 -0.20
CA TYR A 349 -11.18 17.77 -1.39
C TYR A 349 -12.66 17.31 -1.33
N PRO A 350 -13.66 18.15 -1.66
CA PRO A 350 -13.58 19.48 -2.26
C PRO A 350 -13.55 20.65 -1.28
N PHE A 351 -13.32 20.43 0.03
CA PHE A 351 -13.30 21.51 1.02
C PHE A 351 -12.00 22.34 0.99
N LYS A 352 -10.90 21.76 0.48
CA LYS A 352 -9.69 22.49 0.09
C LYS A 352 -9.46 22.42 -1.43
N PRO A 353 -8.80 23.44 -2.03
CA PRO A 353 -8.46 23.45 -3.44
C PRO A 353 -7.45 22.34 -3.82
N PRO A 354 -7.49 21.83 -5.06
CA PRO A 354 -6.44 20.98 -5.60
C PRO A 354 -5.18 21.82 -5.85
N LYS A 355 -3.99 21.22 -5.65
CA LYS A 355 -2.72 21.85 -6.02
C LYS A 355 -2.50 21.68 -7.52
N VAL A 356 -2.59 22.78 -8.27
CA VAL A 356 -2.42 22.81 -9.73
C VAL A 356 -1.13 23.52 -10.11
N ALA A 357 -0.36 22.93 -11.02
CA ALA A 357 0.86 23.54 -11.56
C ALA A 357 1.13 23.11 -13.01
N PHE A 358 1.74 23.98 -13.81
CA PHE A 358 2.23 23.65 -15.15
C PHE A 358 3.51 22.79 -15.07
N ARG A 359 3.58 21.73 -15.88
CA ARG A 359 4.83 21.00 -16.18
C ARG A 359 5.55 21.61 -17.38
N THR A 360 4.80 22.10 -18.38
CA THR A 360 5.35 22.90 -19.49
C THR A 360 5.74 24.29 -18.98
N LYS A 361 6.88 24.85 -19.42
CA LYS A 361 7.28 26.22 -19.05
C LYS A 361 6.44 27.24 -19.83
N VAL A 362 5.89 28.25 -19.15
CA VAL A 362 5.01 29.29 -19.72
C VAL A 362 5.51 30.68 -19.30
N PHE A 363 5.60 31.62 -20.23
CA PHE A 363 6.16 32.97 -19.99
C PHE A 363 5.07 33.98 -19.63
N HIS A 364 4.57 33.92 -18.39
CA HIS A 364 3.31 34.56 -18.02
C HIS A 364 3.39 35.31 -16.68
N PRO A 365 2.79 36.52 -16.52
CA PRO A 365 2.84 37.30 -15.27
C PRO A 365 2.44 36.52 -14.01
N ASN A 366 1.43 35.66 -14.13
CA ASN A 366 0.86 34.87 -13.02
C ASN A 366 1.35 33.41 -12.99
N ILE A 367 2.38 33.02 -13.74
CA ILE A 367 2.96 31.66 -13.69
C ILE A 367 4.46 31.75 -13.44
N ASN A 368 4.94 31.19 -12.32
CA ASN A 368 6.36 31.23 -11.99
C ASN A 368 7.19 30.16 -12.74
N SER A 369 8.52 30.21 -12.59
CA SER A 369 9.46 29.27 -13.20
C SER A 369 9.24 27.81 -12.79
N ASN A 370 8.60 27.55 -11.64
CA ASN A 370 8.22 26.23 -11.15
C ASN A 370 6.80 25.81 -11.58
N GLY A 371 6.13 26.60 -12.43
CA GLY A 371 4.80 26.32 -12.95
C GLY A 371 3.65 26.58 -11.95
N SER A 372 3.93 27.17 -10.78
CA SER A 372 2.88 27.57 -9.83
C SER A 372 2.07 28.73 -10.41
N ILE A 373 0.76 28.73 -10.18
CA ILE A 373 -0.19 29.67 -10.78
C ILE A 373 -0.73 30.62 -9.70
N CYS A 374 -0.73 31.93 -9.95
CA CYS A 374 -1.58 32.87 -9.22
C CYS A 374 -2.98 32.81 -9.83
N LEU A 375 -3.90 32.19 -9.10
CA LEU A 375 -5.32 32.20 -9.40
C LEU A 375 -6.09 32.18 -8.07
N ASP A 376 -6.95 33.15 -7.88
CA ASP A 376 -7.78 33.38 -6.69
C ASP A 376 -8.65 32.16 -6.33
N ILE A 377 -9.25 31.52 -7.33
CA ILE A 377 -10.06 30.31 -7.13
C ILE A 377 -9.24 29.09 -6.69
N LEU A 378 -7.91 29.13 -6.72
CA LEU A 378 -7.02 28.10 -6.14
C LEU A 378 -6.51 28.47 -4.74
N LYS A 379 -6.92 29.64 -4.21
CA LYS A 379 -6.53 30.18 -2.90
C LYS A 379 -7.79 30.42 -2.04
N ASP A 380 -8.21 31.68 -1.93
CA ASP A 380 -9.26 32.22 -1.08
C ASP A 380 -10.65 32.19 -1.71
N GLN A 381 -10.76 32.26 -3.04
CA GLN A 381 -12.03 32.11 -3.77
C GLN A 381 -12.35 30.64 -4.11
N TRP A 382 -11.62 29.67 -3.53
CA TRP A 382 -11.97 28.26 -3.69
C TRP A 382 -13.30 27.94 -3.01
N SER A 383 -14.28 27.51 -3.81
CA SER A 383 -15.55 26.97 -3.33
C SER A 383 -15.66 25.47 -3.65
N PRO A 384 -16.22 24.64 -2.75
CA PRO A 384 -16.57 23.26 -3.05
C PRO A 384 -17.50 23.08 -4.27
N ALA A 385 -18.17 24.13 -4.75
CA ALA A 385 -18.99 24.13 -5.96
C ALA A 385 -18.19 24.31 -7.27
N LEU A 386 -16.88 24.53 -7.20
CA LEU A 386 -15.98 24.54 -8.34
C LEU A 386 -15.61 23.11 -8.76
N THR A 387 -15.52 22.88 -10.07
CA THR A 387 -15.15 21.60 -10.69
C THR A 387 -13.80 21.75 -11.40
N ILE A 388 -13.12 20.64 -11.69
CA ILE A 388 -11.87 20.63 -12.44
C ILE A 388 -12.06 21.18 -13.86
N SER A 389 -13.23 20.97 -14.48
CA SER A 389 -13.58 21.63 -15.74
C SER A 389 -13.54 23.16 -15.61
N LYS A 390 -14.19 23.73 -14.56
CA LYS A 390 -14.13 25.17 -14.28
C LYS A 390 -12.70 25.66 -14.01
N VAL A 391 -11.92 24.94 -13.21
CA VAL A 391 -10.51 25.29 -12.92
C VAL A 391 -9.67 25.36 -14.20
N LEU A 392 -9.82 24.37 -15.10
CA LEU A 392 -9.10 24.35 -16.38
C LEU A 392 -9.55 25.49 -17.31
N LEU A 393 -10.84 25.81 -17.35
CA LEU A 393 -11.37 26.96 -18.10
C LEU A 393 -10.87 28.31 -17.54
N SER A 394 -10.80 28.47 -16.22
CA SER A 394 -10.19 29.67 -15.61
C SER A 394 -8.70 29.79 -15.90
N ILE A 395 -7.96 28.67 -15.99
CA ILE A 395 -6.55 28.67 -16.43
C ILE A 395 -6.43 29.02 -17.92
N CYS A 396 -7.36 28.60 -18.78
CA CYS A 396 -7.42 29.08 -20.17
C CYS A 396 -7.65 30.59 -20.24
N SER A 397 -8.64 31.10 -19.49
CA SER A 397 -8.94 32.53 -19.42
C SER A 397 -7.74 33.34 -18.95
N LEU A 398 -7.01 32.84 -17.95
CA LEU A 398 -5.79 33.48 -17.44
C LEU A 398 -4.69 33.57 -18.50
N LEU A 399 -4.59 32.62 -19.45
CA LEU A 399 -3.62 32.68 -20.56
C LEU A 399 -3.99 33.70 -21.64
N THR A 400 -5.28 34.00 -21.84
CA THR A 400 -5.74 35.09 -22.71
C THR A 400 -5.61 36.44 -22.00
N ASP A 401 -6.08 36.52 -20.75
CA ASP A 401 -6.15 37.73 -19.92
C ASP A 401 -5.29 37.59 -18.63
N PRO A 402 -3.98 37.86 -18.71
CA PRO A 402 -3.12 37.96 -17.53
C PRO A 402 -3.60 39.03 -16.55
N ASN A 403 -3.45 38.78 -15.25
CA ASN A 403 -3.66 39.79 -14.19
C ASN A 403 -2.30 40.41 -13.79
N PRO A 404 -1.96 41.63 -14.23
CA PRO A 404 -0.66 42.23 -13.93
C PRO A 404 -0.62 43.01 -12.61
N ASP A 405 -1.65 42.89 -11.77
CA ASP A 405 -1.77 43.53 -10.45
C ASP A 405 -1.57 42.54 -9.28
N ASP A 406 -1.81 41.22 -9.47
CA ASP A 406 -1.29 40.12 -8.61
C ASP A 406 -0.32 39.18 -9.38
N PRO A 407 0.85 39.67 -9.84
CA PRO A 407 1.79 38.85 -10.59
C PRO A 407 2.71 38.00 -9.69
N LEU A 408 2.99 36.76 -10.11
CA LEU A 408 4.07 35.94 -9.53
C LEU A 408 5.45 36.28 -10.09
N VAL A 409 5.51 36.97 -11.23
CA VAL A 409 6.76 37.39 -11.89
C VAL A 409 6.65 38.88 -12.25
N PRO A 410 7.03 39.79 -11.34
CA PRO A 410 6.88 41.25 -11.53
C PRO A 410 7.55 41.79 -12.80
N GLU A 411 8.63 41.17 -13.26
CA GLU A 411 9.37 41.55 -14.46
C GLU A 411 8.55 41.31 -15.74
N ILE A 412 7.83 40.18 -15.79
CA ILE A 412 6.93 39.85 -16.91
C ILE A 412 5.68 40.73 -16.85
N ALA A 413 5.16 41.01 -15.65
CA ALA A 413 4.03 41.93 -15.45
C ALA A 413 4.36 43.37 -15.84
N HIS A 414 5.56 43.85 -15.51
CA HIS A 414 6.06 45.14 -15.93
C HIS A 414 6.16 45.20 -17.47
N MET A 415 6.77 44.18 -18.10
CA MET A 415 6.84 44.09 -19.56
C MET A 415 5.44 44.06 -20.21
N TYR A 416 4.48 43.33 -19.64
CA TYR A 416 3.09 43.26 -20.12
C TYR A 416 2.34 44.61 -20.02
N LYS A 417 2.74 45.46 -19.07
CA LYS A 417 2.23 46.84 -18.87
C LYS A 417 2.95 47.89 -19.74
N THR A 418 4.26 47.75 -19.98
CA THR A 418 5.07 48.79 -20.68
C THR A 418 5.36 48.50 -22.15
N ASP A 419 5.47 47.23 -22.56
CA ASP A 419 5.80 46.80 -23.92
C ASP A 419 5.08 45.49 -24.26
N ARG A 420 3.78 45.62 -24.57
CA ARG A 420 2.89 44.51 -24.91
C ARG A 420 3.41 43.66 -26.07
N HIS A 421 3.96 44.32 -27.10
CA HIS A 421 4.46 43.66 -28.31
C HIS A 421 5.69 42.77 -28.00
N LYS A 422 6.61 43.25 -27.16
CA LYS A 422 7.75 42.46 -26.70
C LYS A 422 7.33 41.31 -25.78
N TYR A 423 6.35 41.52 -24.89
CA TYR A 423 5.77 40.43 -24.10
C TYR A 423 5.20 39.33 -25.01
N GLU A 424 4.33 39.69 -25.96
CA GLU A 424 3.68 38.71 -26.85
C GLU A 424 4.68 37.96 -27.71
N ASN A 425 5.64 38.65 -28.30
CA ASN A 425 6.70 38.01 -29.09
C ASN A 425 7.54 37.06 -28.22
N THR A 426 7.90 37.46 -27.00
CA THR A 426 8.65 36.60 -26.07
C THR A 426 7.84 35.36 -25.67
N ALA A 427 6.55 35.52 -25.32
CA ALA A 427 5.65 34.44 -24.97
C ALA A 427 5.40 33.47 -26.13
N ARG A 428 5.24 33.98 -27.36
CA ARG A 428 5.11 33.20 -28.59
C ARG A 428 6.39 32.39 -28.88
N THR A 429 7.56 33.01 -28.74
CA THR A 429 8.86 32.32 -28.90
C THR A 429 9.09 31.24 -27.83
N TRP A 430 8.74 31.49 -26.56
CA TRP A 430 8.79 30.46 -25.51
C TRP A 430 7.84 29.30 -25.82
N THR A 431 6.61 29.61 -26.22
CA THR A 431 5.59 28.62 -26.59
C THR A 431 6.11 27.69 -27.68
N GLN A 432 6.58 28.24 -28.81
CA GLN A 432 7.18 27.47 -29.91
C GLN A 432 8.37 26.61 -29.44
N ARG A 433 9.28 27.17 -28.63
CA ARG A 433 10.45 26.46 -28.11
C ARG A 433 10.09 25.25 -27.25
N PHE A 434 9.11 25.39 -26.36
CA PHE A 434 8.72 24.32 -25.43
C PHE A 434 7.71 23.31 -26.02
N ILE A 435 6.98 23.63 -27.09
CA ILE A 435 6.22 22.63 -27.87
C ILE A 435 7.18 21.56 -28.43
N ASN A 436 8.24 21.99 -29.14
CA ASN A 436 9.13 21.06 -29.86
C ASN A 436 9.85 20.09 -28.93
N ILE A 437 10.25 20.54 -27.74
CA ILE A 437 10.85 19.69 -26.69
C ILE A 437 9.84 18.62 -26.23
N ASN A 438 8.58 19.00 -26.00
CA ASN A 438 7.53 18.07 -25.54
C ASN A 438 7.06 17.11 -26.64
N MET A 439 7.05 17.52 -27.92
CA MET A 439 6.74 16.64 -29.06
C MET A 439 7.73 15.48 -29.14
N ASN A 440 9.04 15.74 -28.98
CA ASN A 440 10.05 14.68 -28.98
C ASN A 440 9.89 13.70 -27.79
N MET A 441 9.37 14.16 -26.64
CA MET A 441 9.04 13.27 -25.52
C MET A 441 7.76 12.45 -25.76
N ARG A 442 6.78 12.92 -26.55
CA ARG A 442 5.51 12.21 -26.79
C ARG A 442 5.68 10.88 -27.53
N ASN A 443 6.73 10.72 -28.33
CA ASN A 443 7.07 9.43 -28.94
C ASN A 443 7.54 8.39 -27.90
N ALA A 444 7.85 8.79 -26.67
CA ALA A 444 8.21 7.93 -25.55
C ALA A 444 7.05 7.77 -24.55
N ARG A 445 6.06 6.94 -24.92
CA ARG A 445 4.98 6.39 -24.07
C ARG A 445 3.98 7.41 -23.47
N MET A 446 2.83 7.58 -24.12
CA MET A 446 1.54 7.65 -23.40
C MET A 446 0.36 7.39 -24.34
N THR A 447 -0.57 6.51 -23.95
CA THR A 447 -1.81 6.26 -24.70
C THR A 447 -2.94 7.10 -24.12
N TYR A 448 -3.44 8.09 -24.87
CA TYR A 448 -4.58 8.91 -24.45
C TYR A 448 -5.82 8.62 -25.31
N ILE A 449 -6.99 8.53 -24.66
CA ILE A 449 -8.28 8.44 -25.33
C ILE A 449 -8.66 9.82 -25.87
N VAL A 450 -8.26 10.11 -27.11
CA VAL A 450 -8.81 11.24 -27.87
C VAL A 450 -10.02 10.74 -28.64
N LYS A 451 -11.23 11.05 -28.15
CA LYS A 451 -12.46 10.82 -28.92
C LYS A 451 -12.50 11.83 -30.06
N ARG A 452 -12.09 11.42 -31.27
CA ARG A 452 -12.40 12.18 -32.49
C ARG A 452 -13.91 12.42 -32.52
N ARG A 453 -14.31 13.66 -32.83
CA ARG A 453 -15.59 13.90 -33.49
C ARG A 453 -15.33 13.77 -34.99
N GLU A 454 -16.25 13.13 -35.67
CA GLU A 454 -16.50 13.28 -37.10
C GLU A 454 -17.40 14.52 -37.29
#